data_AF-A0A9D6USH1-F1
#
_entry.id   AF-A0A9D6USH1-F1
#
_cell.length_a   1.000
_cell.length_b   1.000
_cell.length_c   1.000
_cell.angle_alpha   90.00
_cell.angle_beta   90.00
_cell.angle_gamma   90.00
#
_symmetry.space_group_name_H-M   'P 1'
#
loop_
_entity.id
_entity.type
_entity.pdbx_description
1 polymer ?
#
loop_
_entity_poly.entity_id
_entity_poly.type
_entity_poly.pdbx_seq_one_letter_code
_entity_poly.pdbx_strand_id
1 'polypeptide(L)'
;MTKGDGKRALAIVNLKPEPKEFTSLVASATLPIQEDYAIVSLLPGLSPGRWIMLLAGTTTLGTQAAVEFACRPDTARQLIQRAGGVRLDRPMEAVIRTEVRGGVPVQNHLVAVHLH
;
A
#
# COMPACT_ATOMS: atom_id res chain seq x y z
N MET A 1 -18.58 -26.12 19.29
CA MET A 1 -18.01 -25.98 17.94
C MET A 1 -18.69 -24.79 17.27
N THR A 2 -18.12 -23.59 17.39
CA THR A 2 -18.71 -22.39 16.80
C THR A 2 -18.27 -22.26 15.35
N LYS A 3 -19.28 -22.21 14.48
CA LYS A 3 -19.23 -21.98 13.04
C LYS A 3 -18.48 -20.67 12.77
N GLY A 4 -17.40 -20.73 11.99
CA GLY A 4 -16.61 -19.54 11.62
C GLY A 4 -17.44 -18.61 10.75
N ASP A 5 -17.95 -17.54 11.35
CA ASP A 5 -18.77 -16.52 10.70
C ASP A 5 -17.86 -15.45 10.07
N GLY A 6 -18.06 -15.19 8.76
CA GLY A 6 -17.49 -14.05 8.02
C GLY A 6 -16.01 -14.20 7.59
N LYS A 7 -15.76 -14.25 6.27
CA LYS A 7 -14.42 -14.15 5.68
C LYS A 7 -13.65 -12.97 6.31
N ARG A 8 -12.51 -13.23 6.95
CA ARG A 8 -11.56 -12.17 7.33
C ARG A 8 -11.11 -11.45 6.05
N ALA A 9 -11.65 -10.27 5.79
CA ALA A 9 -11.09 -9.38 4.78
C ALA A 9 -9.68 -8.98 5.24
N LEU A 10 -8.69 -9.12 4.36
CA LEU A 10 -7.37 -8.57 4.61
C LEU A 10 -7.51 -7.05 4.60
N ALA A 11 -6.93 -6.39 5.61
CA ALA A 11 -7.02 -4.95 5.79
C ALA A 11 -5.63 -4.37 6.04
N ILE A 12 -5.40 -3.17 5.54
CA ILE A 12 -4.30 -2.31 5.99
C ILE A 12 -4.85 -1.46 7.12
N VAL A 13 -4.23 -1.55 8.30
CA VAL A 13 -4.66 -0.82 9.49
C VAL A 13 -3.65 0.28 9.78
N ASN A 14 -4.13 1.52 9.81
CA ASN A 14 -3.31 2.67 10.17
C ASN A 14 -3.27 2.79 11.70
N LEU A 15 -2.11 2.46 12.28
CA LEU A 15 -1.90 2.48 13.73
C LEU A 15 -1.69 3.88 14.30
N LYS A 16 -1.38 4.86 13.45
CA LYS A 16 -1.11 6.26 13.82
C LYS A 16 -1.74 7.21 12.81
N PRO A 17 -3.08 7.23 12.70
CA PRO A 17 -3.76 8.04 11.70
C PRO A 17 -3.58 9.53 11.98
N GLU A 18 -3.13 10.26 10.95
CA GLU A 18 -3.17 11.73 10.96
C GLU A 18 -4.61 12.23 10.73
N PRO A 19 -4.93 13.50 11.07
CA PRO A 19 -6.22 14.07 10.74
C PRO A 19 -6.54 13.92 9.25
N LYS A 20 -7.71 13.31 8.95
CA LYS A 20 -8.23 12.97 7.61
C LYS A 20 -7.67 11.69 6.98
N GLU A 21 -6.81 10.94 7.66
CA GLU A 21 -6.44 9.59 7.23
C GLU A 21 -7.46 8.55 7.69
N PHE A 22 -7.60 7.49 6.90
CA PHE A 22 -8.42 6.34 7.27
C PHE A 22 -7.69 5.47 8.30
N THR A 23 -8.46 4.87 9.22
CA THR A 23 -7.95 3.95 10.25
C THR A 23 -7.83 2.52 9.76
N SER A 24 -8.65 2.12 8.79
CA SER A 24 -8.66 0.78 8.19
C SER A 24 -9.05 0.88 6.73
N LEU A 25 -8.33 0.16 5.88
CA LEU A 25 -8.48 0.14 4.45
C LEU A 25 -8.64 -1.30 3.99
N VAL A 26 -9.75 -1.57 3.31
CA VAL A 26 -10.13 -2.89 2.79
C VAL A 26 -10.51 -2.75 1.33
N ALA A 27 -10.26 -3.80 0.54
CA ALA A 27 -10.77 -3.87 -0.82
C ALA A 27 -12.31 -3.84 -0.85
N SER A 28 -12.88 -3.60 -2.04
CA SER A 28 -14.33 -3.69 -2.26
C SER A 28 -14.92 -4.97 -1.68
N ALA A 29 -16.03 -4.84 -0.95
CA ALA A 29 -16.65 -5.97 -0.24
C ALA A 29 -17.27 -7.02 -1.18
N THR A 30 -17.56 -6.65 -2.42
CA THR A 30 -18.23 -7.50 -3.42
C THR A 30 -17.39 -7.63 -4.69
N LEU A 31 -17.65 -8.70 -5.44
CA LEU A 31 -17.07 -8.91 -6.77
C LEU A 31 -17.94 -8.25 -7.85
N PRO A 32 -17.34 -7.74 -8.94
CA PRO A 32 -15.89 -7.61 -9.14
C PRO A 32 -15.29 -6.54 -8.22
N ILE A 33 -14.01 -6.71 -7.85
CA ILE A 33 -13.27 -5.69 -7.10
C ILE A 33 -13.23 -4.41 -7.95
N GLN A 34 -13.65 -3.29 -7.37
CA GLN A 34 -13.60 -1.97 -8.00
C GLN A 34 -12.53 -1.07 -7.37
N GLU A 35 -12.15 -1.38 -6.14
CA GLU A 35 -11.18 -0.65 -5.35
C GLU A 35 -10.38 -1.63 -4.49
N ASP A 36 -9.07 -1.43 -4.46
CA ASP A 36 -8.14 -2.21 -3.64
C ASP A 36 -7.12 -1.27 -2.99
N TYR A 37 -6.47 -1.73 -1.93
CA TYR A 37 -5.44 -0.98 -1.22
C TYR A 37 -4.15 -1.79 -1.12
N ALA A 38 -3.04 -1.07 -1.09
CA ALA A 38 -1.73 -1.67 -0.98
C ALA A 38 -0.78 -0.82 -0.16
N ILE A 39 0.27 -1.44 0.36
CA ILE A 39 1.34 -0.80 1.10
C ILE A 39 2.67 -1.01 0.39
N VAL A 40 3.46 0.06 0.30
CA VAL A 40 4.87 0.06 -0.07
C VAL A 40 5.66 0.51 1.16
N SER A 41 6.38 -0.40 1.78
CA SER A 41 7.20 -0.09 2.96
C SER A 41 8.67 -0.22 2.63
N LEU A 42 9.46 0.74 3.11
CA LEU A 42 10.91 0.64 3.16
C LEU A 42 11.34 0.43 4.60
N LEU A 43 12.04 -0.67 4.84
CA LEU A 43 12.45 -1.10 6.18
C LEU A 43 13.97 -1.29 6.21
N PRO A 44 14.64 -1.05 7.35
CA PRO A 44 16.04 -1.39 7.49
C PRO A 44 16.23 -2.90 7.34
N GLY A 45 17.26 -3.29 6.61
CA GLY A 45 17.68 -4.69 6.51
C GLY A 45 18.46 -5.14 7.74
N LEU A 46 18.73 -6.45 7.83
CA LEU A 46 19.47 -7.04 8.95
C LEU A 46 20.92 -6.53 9.06
N SER A 47 21.50 -6.03 7.97
CA SER A 47 22.85 -5.48 7.93
C SER A 47 22.81 -3.96 7.68
N PRO A 48 23.75 -3.19 8.26
CA PRO A 48 23.86 -1.76 8.03
C PRO A 48 23.92 -1.43 6.52
N GLY A 49 23.18 -0.40 6.11
CA GLY A 49 23.13 0.04 4.72
C GLY A 49 22.34 -0.87 3.76
N ARG A 50 21.71 -1.94 4.26
CA ARG A 50 20.76 -2.74 3.48
C ARG A 50 19.33 -2.30 3.80
N TRP A 51 18.47 -2.41 2.80
CA TRP A 51 17.06 -2.07 2.89
C TRP A 51 16.21 -3.23 2.40
N ILE A 52 15.05 -3.39 3.00
CA ILE A 52 14.00 -4.30 2.58
C ILE A 52 12.86 -3.45 2.06
N MET A 53 12.34 -3.79 0.89
CA MET A 53 11.12 -3.20 0.37
C MET A 53 10.00 -4.24 0.48
N LEU A 54 8.95 -3.93 1.22
CA LEU A 54 7.76 -4.75 1.33
C LEU A 54 6.68 -4.19 0.39
N LEU A 55 6.12 -5.05 -0.45
CA LEU A 55 5.05 -4.73 -1.39
C LEU A 55 3.90 -5.69 -1.14
N ALA A 56 2.79 -5.20 -0.60
CA ALA A 56 1.67 -6.04 -0.21
C ALA A 56 0.33 -5.34 -0.48
N GLY A 57 -0.63 -6.09 -1.02
CA GLY A 57 -2.01 -5.63 -1.22
C GLY A 57 -3.01 -6.30 -0.28
N THR A 58 -4.19 -5.70 -0.14
CA THR A 58 -5.33 -6.37 0.49
C THR A 58 -5.89 -7.50 -0.38
N THR A 59 -5.65 -7.46 -1.69
CA THR A 59 -5.76 -8.62 -2.59
C THR A 59 -4.56 -8.74 -3.52
N THR A 60 -4.61 -9.71 -4.45
CA THR A 60 -3.61 -9.86 -5.51
C THR A 60 -3.50 -8.60 -6.38
N LEU A 61 -4.62 -7.91 -6.66
CA LEU A 61 -4.63 -6.69 -7.48
C LEU A 61 -3.89 -5.54 -6.79
N GLY A 62 -4.08 -5.37 -5.48
CA GLY A 62 -3.32 -4.42 -4.69
C GLY A 62 -1.82 -4.75 -4.68
N THR A 63 -1.44 -6.03 -4.63
CA THR A 63 -0.01 -6.41 -4.67
C THR A 63 0.60 -6.06 -6.03
N GLN A 64 -0.13 -6.31 -7.12
CA GLN A 64 0.28 -5.84 -8.45
C GLN A 64 0.44 -4.31 -8.46
N ALA A 65 -0.52 -3.58 -7.91
CA ALA A 65 -0.46 -2.12 -7.85
C ALA A 65 0.74 -1.59 -7.04
N ALA A 66 1.09 -2.22 -5.91
CA ALA A 66 2.29 -1.86 -5.15
C ALA A 66 3.57 -2.06 -5.97
N VAL A 67 3.69 -3.17 -6.69
CA VAL A 67 4.83 -3.46 -7.59
C VAL A 67 4.91 -2.44 -8.70
N GLU A 68 3.80 -2.17 -9.40
CA GLU A 68 3.77 -1.18 -10.46
C GLU A 68 4.13 0.22 -9.95
N PHE A 69 3.59 0.62 -8.79
CA PHE A 69 3.86 1.93 -8.21
C PHE A 69 5.34 2.11 -7.85
N ALA A 70 5.98 1.08 -7.30
CA ALA A 70 7.39 1.10 -6.92
C ALA A 70 8.34 1.02 -8.13
N CYS A 71 7.93 0.37 -9.23
CA CYS A 71 8.81 0.13 -10.38
C CYS A 71 8.63 1.12 -11.54
N ARG A 72 7.49 1.82 -11.65
CA ARG A 72 7.29 2.82 -12.71
C ARG A 72 8.01 4.13 -12.34
N PRO A 73 8.79 4.73 -13.26
CA PRO A 73 9.60 5.92 -12.95
C PRO A 73 8.82 7.10 -12.35
N ASP A 74 7.61 7.37 -12.85
CA ASP A 74 6.84 8.53 -12.42
C ASP A 74 6.25 8.36 -11.01
N THR A 75 5.71 7.18 -10.71
CA THR A 75 5.14 6.87 -9.39
C THR A 75 6.23 6.63 -8.34
N ALA A 76 7.36 6.01 -8.72
CA ALA A 76 8.52 5.89 -7.85
C ALA A 76 9.08 7.29 -7.47
N ARG A 77 9.11 8.21 -8.44
CA ARG A 77 9.48 9.61 -8.19
C ARG A 77 8.49 10.30 -7.26
N GLN A 78 7.19 10.09 -7.45
CA GLN A 78 6.16 10.62 -6.54
C GLN A 78 6.37 10.15 -5.10
N LEU A 79 6.71 8.87 -4.91
CA LEU A 79 7.00 8.30 -3.59
C LEU A 79 8.22 8.98 -2.94
N ILE A 80 9.33 9.10 -3.66
CA ILE A 80 10.56 9.78 -3.20
C ILE A 80 10.26 11.24 -2.81
N GLN A 81 9.50 11.95 -3.64
CA GLN A 81 9.14 13.35 -3.39
C GLN A 81 8.27 13.48 -2.13
N ARG A 82 7.26 12.62 -1.96
CA ARG A 82 6.41 12.66 -0.76
C ARG A 82 7.16 12.21 0.50
N ALA A 83 8.17 11.35 0.36
CA ALA A 83 9.08 11.01 1.44
C ALA A 83 10.02 12.19 1.83
N GLY A 84 9.94 13.32 1.13
CA GLY A 84 10.62 14.57 1.47
C GLY A 84 12.06 14.66 1.01
N GLY A 85 12.46 13.89 -0.02
CA GLY A 85 13.85 13.81 -0.43
C GLY A 85 14.06 13.61 -1.93
N VAL A 86 15.33 13.40 -2.28
CA VAL A 86 15.81 12.95 -3.60
C VAL A 86 16.16 11.46 -3.64
N ARG A 87 16.13 10.81 -2.47
CA ARG A 87 16.38 9.38 -2.28
C ARG A 87 15.52 8.86 -1.14
N LEU A 88 15.31 7.55 -1.10
CA LEU A 88 14.72 6.84 0.04
C LEU A 88 15.85 6.33 0.95
N ASP A 89 16.09 7.03 2.05
CA ASP A 89 17.20 6.77 2.99
C ASP A 89 16.77 6.64 4.45
N ARG A 90 15.46 6.66 4.69
CA ARG A 90 14.85 6.41 5.99
C ARG A 90 13.66 5.47 5.83
N PRO A 91 13.30 4.71 6.87
CA PRO A 91 12.15 3.84 6.80
C PRO A 91 10.88 4.64 6.56
N MET A 92 9.97 4.06 5.79
CA MET A 92 8.71 4.70 5.46
C MET A 92 7.65 3.66 5.13
N GLU A 93 6.41 4.09 5.20
CA GLU A 93 5.25 3.32 4.77
C GLU A 93 4.36 4.21 3.92
N ALA A 94 4.04 3.75 2.73
CA ALA A 94 3.19 4.46 1.79
C ALA A 94 1.98 3.60 1.44
N VAL A 95 0.81 4.20 1.49
CA VAL A 95 -0.44 3.51 1.16
C VAL A 95 -0.91 3.96 -0.21
N ILE A 96 -1.23 2.97 -1.05
CA ILE A 96 -1.74 3.15 -2.40
C ILE A 96 -3.20 2.71 -2.43
N ARG A 97 -4.07 3.58 -2.95
CA ARG A 97 -5.43 3.22 -3.37
C ARG A 97 -5.42 2.93 -4.86
N THR A 98 -6.01 1.81 -5.25
CA THR A 98 -6.05 1.34 -6.64
C THR A 98 -7.49 1.27 -7.11
N GLU A 99 -7.81 1.98 -8.19
CA GLU A 99 -9.05 1.79 -8.93
C GLU A 99 -8.90 0.59 -9.87
N VAL A 100 -9.90 -0.29 -9.86
CA VAL A 100 -9.95 -1.50 -10.67
C VAL A 100 -11.14 -1.42 -11.62
N ARG A 101 -10.90 -1.63 -12.91
CA ARG A 101 -11.94 -1.73 -13.94
C ARG A 101 -11.80 -3.02 -14.71
N GLY A 102 -12.88 -3.81 -14.76
CA GLY A 102 -12.87 -5.10 -15.46
C GLY A 102 -11.83 -6.09 -14.92
N GLY A 103 -11.46 -5.98 -13.62
CA GLY A 103 -10.44 -6.82 -13.00
C GLY A 103 -8.99 -6.36 -13.25
N VAL A 104 -8.78 -5.20 -13.88
CA VAL A 104 -7.46 -4.63 -14.16
C VAL A 104 -7.26 -3.36 -13.31
N PRO A 105 -6.13 -3.22 -12.59
CA PRO A 105 -5.72 -1.95 -12.00
C PRO A 105 -5.56 -0.87 -13.08
N VAL A 106 -6.30 0.23 -12.98
CA VAL A 106 -6.27 1.30 -14.00
C VAL A 106 -5.71 2.62 -13.48
N GLN A 107 -5.83 2.89 -12.18
CA GLN A 107 -5.32 4.12 -11.57
C GLN A 107 -4.85 3.85 -10.14
N ASN A 108 -3.66 4.37 -9.82
CA ASN A 108 -3.04 4.27 -8.50
C ASN A 108 -2.90 5.65 -7.89
N HIS A 109 -3.30 5.79 -6.63
CA HIS A 109 -3.25 7.04 -5.88
C HIS A 109 -2.47 6.83 -4.58
N LEU A 110 -1.46 7.68 -4.36
CA LEU A 110 -0.78 7.75 -3.07
C LEU A 110 -1.68 8.46 -2.06
N VAL A 111 -2.19 7.74 -1.06
CA VAL A 111 -3.16 8.28 -0.10
C VAL A 111 -2.55 8.65 1.25
N ALA A 112 -1.46 7.99 1.65
CA ALA A 112 -0.72 8.32 2.86
C ALA A 112 0.76 8.00 2.68
N VAL A 113 1.62 8.76 3.37
CA VAL A 113 3.05 8.44 3.53
C VAL A 113 3.46 8.81 4.93
N HIS A 114 3.91 7.81 5.68
CA HIS A 114 4.49 7.95 7.01
C HIS A 114 5.99 7.68 6.94
N LEU A 115 6.74 8.46 7.70
CA LEU A 115 8.19 8.36 7.82
C LEU A 115 8.51 7.93 9.26
N HIS A 116 9.51 7.09 9.44
CA HIS A 116 9.94 6.59 10.76
C HIS A 116 11.34 7.05 11.14
#